data_AF-A0A6P0NZC6-F1
#
_entry.id   AF-A0A6P0NZC6-F1
#
_cell.length_a   1.000
_cell.length_b   1.000
_cell.length_c   1.000
_cell.angle_alpha   90.00
_cell.angle_beta   90.00
_cell.angle_gamma   90.00
#
_symmetry.space_group_name_H-M   'P 1'
#
loop_
_entity.id
_entity.type
_entity.pdbx_description
1 polymer ?
#
loop_
_entity_poly.entity_id
_entity_poly.type
_entity_poly.pdbx_seq_one_letter_code
_entity_poly.pdbx_strand_id
1 'polypeptide(L)'
;MTIDIKAFFQATNPGIPLFIDNVEIDTRCYIDFSTVRGGKVIKKLKNTITLWSSDRPTCQLFTGHIGCGKSTELWQLKQQLETEGFHVVYVESDKNLEMGDVDVGDIFLTIAQQVSKSLEKLEKFNLEESKGLKGILQGAAKLLQTEIEISNIELLYKTDTNRYITL
;
A
#
# COMPACT_ATOMS: atom_id res chain seq x y z
N MET A 1 22.72 6.19 -34.59
CA MET A 1 22.24 6.15 -33.20
C MET A 1 22.37 4.72 -32.73
N THR A 2 23.38 4.40 -31.94
CA THR A 2 23.56 3.05 -31.37
C THR A 2 22.59 2.92 -30.19
N ILE A 3 21.55 2.12 -30.35
CA ILE A 3 20.59 1.86 -29.28
C ILE A 3 21.25 0.91 -28.29
N ASP A 4 21.33 1.32 -27.02
CA ASP A 4 21.68 0.42 -25.93
C ASP A 4 20.50 -0.50 -25.65
N ILE A 5 20.58 -1.73 -26.18
CA ILE A 5 19.53 -2.75 -26.08
C ILE A 5 19.27 -3.12 -24.61
N LYS A 6 20.31 -3.11 -23.77
CA LYS A 6 20.18 -3.47 -22.35
C LYS A 6 19.40 -2.39 -21.61
N ALA A 7 19.74 -1.12 -21.83
CA ALA A 7 19.03 0.00 -21.26
C ALA A 7 17.57 0.05 -21.74
N PHE A 8 17.32 -0.22 -23.03
CA PHE A 8 15.97 -0.31 -23.58
C PHE A 8 15.14 -1.41 -22.90
N PHE A 9 15.67 -2.63 -22.82
CA PHE A 9 14.96 -3.74 -22.16
C PHE A 9 14.65 -3.45 -20.69
N GLN A 10 15.61 -2.87 -19.96
CA GLN A 10 15.42 -2.51 -18.55
C GLN A 10 14.30 -1.46 -18.39
N ALA A 11 14.24 -0.46 -19.27
CA ALA A 11 13.21 0.58 -19.25
C ALA A 11 11.81 0.07 -19.65
N THR A 12 11.73 -1.04 -20.39
CA THR A 12 10.46 -1.60 -20.89
C THR A 12 10.09 -2.93 -20.25
N ASN A 13 10.73 -3.36 -19.16
CA ASN A 13 10.47 -4.65 -18.54
C ASN A 13 9.10 -4.66 -17.84
N PRO A 14 8.09 -5.40 -18.34
CA PRO A 14 6.73 -5.39 -17.76
C PRO A 14 6.65 -6.09 -16.40
N GLY A 15 7.68 -6.83 -16.00
CA GLY A 15 7.76 -7.49 -14.70
C GLY A 15 8.15 -6.56 -13.55
N ILE A 16 8.58 -5.33 -13.85
CA ILE A 16 9.04 -4.36 -12.84
C ILE A 16 8.12 -3.14 -12.87
N PRO A 17 7.50 -2.77 -11.73
CA PRO A 17 6.75 -1.52 -11.64
C PRO A 17 7.66 -0.31 -11.87
N LEU A 18 7.15 0.72 -12.56
CA LEU A 18 7.81 2.03 -12.61
C LEU A 18 7.80 2.71 -11.23
N PHE A 19 8.69 3.68 -11.06
CA PHE A 19 8.87 4.55 -9.89
C PHE A 19 9.52 3.86 -8.68
N ILE A 20 10.39 2.89 -8.93
CA ILE A 20 11.19 2.22 -7.88
C ILE A 20 12.56 2.88 -7.75
N ASP A 21 13.37 2.84 -8.81
CA ASP A 21 14.80 3.21 -8.74
C ASP A 21 15.15 4.47 -9.56
N ASN A 22 14.44 4.75 -10.66
CA ASN A 22 14.81 5.83 -11.58
C ASN A 22 13.61 6.63 -12.06
N VAL A 23 13.23 7.62 -11.23
CA VAL A 23 12.09 8.52 -11.50
C VAL A 23 12.19 9.23 -12.84
N GLU A 24 13.39 9.61 -13.28
CA GLU A 24 13.57 10.37 -14.52
C GLU A 24 13.23 9.52 -15.75
N ILE A 25 13.77 8.30 -15.82
CA ILE A 25 13.47 7.36 -16.92
C ILE A 25 12.02 6.91 -16.83
N ASP A 26 11.56 6.56 -15.65
CA ASP A 26 10.21 6.06 -15.40
C ASP A 26 9.13 7.08 -15.81
N THR A 27 9.38 8.37 -15.58
CA THR A 27 8.48 9.45 -16.01
C THR A 27 8.37 9.53 -17.54
N ARG A 28 9.44 9.23 -18.27
CA ARG A 28 9.43 9.20 -19.75
C ARG A 28 8.72 7.95 -20.29
N CYS A 29 8.75 6.85 -19.54
CA CYS A 29 8.13 5.58 -19.90
C CYS A 29 6.66 5.46 -19.44
N TYR A 30 6.24 6.30 -18.48
CA TYR A 30 4.88 6.28 -17.94
C TYR A 30 3.85 6.80 -18.96
N ILE A 31 2.76 6.06 -19.10
CA ILE A 31 1.62 6.43 -19.95
C ILE A 31 0.39 6.64 -19.05
N ASP A 32 -0.17 7.85 -19.08
CA ASP A 32 -1.37 8.20 -18.31
C ASP A 32 -2.62 7.56 -18.96
N PHE A 33 -3.14 6.51 -18.32
CA PHE A 33 -4.39 5.84 -18.72
C PHE A 33 -5.64 6.39 -18.05
N SER A 34 -5.59 7.56 -17.38
CA SER A 34 -6.73 8.10 -16.64
C SER A 34 -7.97 8.33 -17.50
N THR A 35 -7.81 8.63 -18.79
CA THR A 35 -8.91 8.83 -19.73
C THR A 35 -9.75 7.57 -19.94
N VAL A 36 -9.13 6.39 -19.88
CA VAL A 36 -9.79 5.08 -20.06
C VAL A 36 -10.12 4.39 -18.73
N ARG A 37 -9.58 4.88 -17.61
CA ARG A 37 -9.82 4.36 -16.25
C ARG A 37 -10.86 5.13 -15.44
N GLY A 38 -11.59 6.07 -16.07
CA GLY A 38 -12.60 6.87 -15.37
C GLY A 38 -12.03 7.96 -14.47
N GLY A 39 -10.81 8.43 -14.76
CA GLY A 39 -10.15 9.57 -14.13
C GLY A 39 -8.85 9.24 -13.40
N LYS A 40 -8.32 10.25 -12.69
CA LYS A 40 -7.03 10.16 -11.97
C LYS A 40 -7.22 9.53 -10.59
N VAL A 41 -7.31 8.21 -10.53
CA VAL A 41 -7.57 7.46 -9.28
C VAL A 41 -6.51 7.74 -8.22
N ILE A 42 -5.22 7.74 -8.59
CA ILE A 42 -4.13 8.05 -7.64
C ILE A 42 -4.24 9.47 -7.08
N LYS A 43 -4.62 10.45 -7.90
CA LYS A 43 -4.89 11.82 -7.41
C LYS A 43 -6.02 11.85 -6.39
N LYS A 44 -7.08 11.05 -6.60
CA LYS A 44 -8.18 10.94 -5.64
C LYS A 44 -7.71 10.31 -4.33
N LEU A 45 -6.99 9.18 -4.39
CA LEU A 45 -6.42 8.52 -3.20
C LEU A 45 -5.53 9.47 -2.40
N LYS A 46 -4.64 10.20 -3.09
CA LYS A 46 -3.76 11.19 -2.46
C LYS A 46 -4.58 12.27 -1.74
N ASN A 47 -5.51 12.91 -2.44
CA ASN A 47 -6.33 13.97 -1.85
C ASN A 47 -7.14 13.47 -0.65
N THR A 48 -7.64 12.23 -0.67
CA THR A 48 -8.32 11.63 0.48
C THR A 48 -7.42 11.58 1.71
N ILE A 49 -6.16 11.19 1.53
CA ILE A 49 -5.17 11.09 2.61
C ILE A 49 -4.74 12.48 3.09
N THR A 50 -4.39 13.37 2.17
CA THR A 50 -3.65 14.59 2.52
C THR A 50 -4.55 15.80 2.76
N LEU A 51 -5.71 15.88 2.09
CA LEU A 51 -6.62 17.02 2.19
C LEU A 51 -7.87 16.71 3.01
N TRP A 52 -8.54 15.59 2.73
CA TRP A 52 -9.87 15.32 3.29
C TRP A 52 -9.86 14.55 4.61
N SER A 53 -8.72 13.96 4.97
CA SER A 53 -8.58 13.13 6.18
C SER A 53 -7.23 13.33 6.87
N SER A 54 -6.68 14.55 6.83
CA SER A 54 -5.42 14.87 7.52
C SER A 54 -5.43 14.49 9.00
N ASP A 55 -6.61 14.53 9.62
CA ASP A 55 -6.78 14.41 11.07
C ASP A 55 -7.32 13.02 11.49
N ARG A 56 -7.55 12.11 10.54
CA ARG A 56 -8.17 10.81 10.81
C ARG A 56 -7.60 9.68 9.93
N PRO A 57 -7.49 8.45 10.45
CA PRO A 57 -7.04 7.32 9.65
C PRO A 57 -8.03 7.01 8.51
N THR A 58 -7.51 6.57 7.37
CA THR A 58 -8.30 6.10 6.23
C THR A 58 -7.87 4.71 5.81
N CYS A 59 -8.81 3.93 5.25
CA CYS A 59 -8.54 2.66 4.60
C CYS A 59 -9.15 2.72 3.20
N GLN A 60 -8.34 2.42 2.18
CA GLN A 60 -8.73 2.56 0.79
C GLN A 60 -8.38 1.27 0.04
N LEU A 61 -9.36 0.70 -0.65
CA LEU A 61 -9.20 -0.50 -1.45
C LEU A 61 -8.96 -0.12 -2.91
N PHE A 62 -7.80 -0.49 -3.45
CA PHE A 62 -7.44 -0.27 -4.85
C PHE A 62 -7.29 -1.60 -5.58
N THR A 63 -8.29 -1.96 -6.40
CA THR A 63 -8.40 -3.27 -7.05
C THR A 63 -8.36 -3.18 -8.58
N GLY A 64 -8.16 -4.31 -9.23
CA GLY A 64 -8.09 -4.43 -10.69
C GLY A 64 -7.36 -5.70 -11.12
N HIS A 65 -7.42 -6.02 -12.41
CA HIS A 65 -6.80 -7.23 -12.97
C HIS A 65 -5.28 -7.29 -12.78
N ILE A 66 -4.71 -8.50 -12.79
CA ILE A 66 -3.26 -8.70 -12.77
C ILE A 66 -2.66 -8.04 -14.03
N GLY A 67 -1.51 -7.38 -13.89
CA GLY A 67 -0.84 -6.70 -15.00
C GLY A 67 -1.45 -5.36 -15.41
N CYS A 68 -2.52 -4.87 -14.77
CA CYS A 68 -3.10 -3.56 -15.13
C CYS A 68 -2.33 -2.35 -14.59
N GLY A 69 -1.14 -2.55 -13.99
CA GLY A 69 -0.27 -1.46 -13.52
C GLY A 69 -0.61 -0.90 -12.14
N LYS A 70 -1.35 -1.63 -11.30
CA LYS A 70 -1.69 -1.16 -9.93
C LYS A 70 -0.47 -0.84 -9.09
N SER A 71 0.53 -1.72 -9.09
CA SER A 71 1.76 -1.51 -8.31
C SER A 71 2.49 -0.25 -8.76
N THR A 72 2.55 0.03 -10.08
CA THR A 72 3.12 1.27 -10.62
C THR A 72 2.41 2.51 -10.11
N GLU A 73 1.08 2.50 -10.12
CA GLU A 73 0.26 3.60 -9.62
C GLU A 73 0.45 3.80 -8.09
N LEU A 74 0.59 2.71 -7.32
CA LEU A 74 0.88 2.78 -5.87
C LEU A 74 2.30 3.26 -5.55
N TRP A 75 3.32 2.88 -6.34
CA TRP A 75 4.67 3.42 -6.23
C TRP A 75 4.71 4.92 -6.52
N GLN A 76 3.96 5.36 -7.53
CA GLN A 76 3.79 6.78 -7.82
C GLN A 76 3.11 7.52 -6.65
N LEU A 77 2.06 6.94 -6.05
CA LEU A 77 1.41 7.50 -4.87
C LEU A 77 2.38 7.60 -3.68
N LYS A 78 3.16 6.56 -3.43
CA LYS A 78 4.20 6.54 -2.39
C LYS A 78 5.16 7.73 -2.53
N GLN A 79 5.75 7.93 -3.71
CA GLN A 79 6.66 9.06 -3.93
C GLN A 79 5.99 10.42 -3.73
N GLN A 80 4.74 10.58 -4.19
CA GLN A 80 3.98 11.82 -4.01
C GLN A 80 3.70 12.11 -2.53
N LEU A 81 3.33 11.09 -1.75
CA LEU A 81 3.10 11.23 -0.31
C LEU A 81 4.40 11.52 0.45
N GLU A 82 5.51 10.86 0.09
CA GLU A 82 6.83 11.12 0.68
C GLU A 82 7.30 12.56 0.39
N THR A 83 7.05 13.08 -0.81
CA THR A 83 7.33 14.48 -1.17
C THR A 83 6.48 15.46 -0.34
N GLU A 84 5.28 15.07 0.06
CA GLU A 84 4.40 15.83 0.96
C GLU A 84 4.75 15.65 2.45
N GLY A 85 5.85 14.95 2.76
CA GLY A 85 6.36 14.78 4.13
C GLY A 85 5.78 13.59 4.89
N PHE A 86 4.99 12.73 4.24
CA PHE A 86 4.48 11.51 4.87
C PHE A 86 5.56 10.44 4.95
N HIS A 87 5.57 9.69 6.05
CA HIS A 87 6.32 8.44 6.11
C HIS A 87 5.50 7.29 5.52
N VAL A 88 5.95 6.72 4.41
CA VAL A 88 5.20 5.67 3.69
C VAL A 88 5.89 4.31 3.83
N VAL A 89 5.22 3.40 4.54
CA VAL A 89 5.64 1.99 4.65
C VAL A 89 4.97 1.20 3.54
N TYR A 90 5.77 0.65 2.62
CA TYR A 90 5.29 -0.24 1.55
C TYR A 90 5.53 -1.70 1.92
N VAL A 91 4.48 -2.52 1.79
CA VAL A 91 4.51 -3.96 2.05
C VAL A 91 4.07 -4.68 0.77
N GLU A 92 4.96 -5.48 0.20
CA GLU A 92 4.63 -6.35 -0.94
C GLU A 92 4.25 -7.74 -0.43
N SER A 93 3.16 -8.31 -0.96
CA SER A 93 2.59 -9.53 -0.41
C SER A 93 3.41 -10.77 -0.77
N ASP A 94 3.82 -10.91 -2.03
CA ASP A 94 4.56 -12.08 -2.56
C ASP A 94 5.98 -12.27 -1.99
N LYS A 95 6.64 -11.20 -1.57
CA LYS A 95 7.97 -11.24 -0.95
C LYS A 95 7.94 -11.47 0.56
N ASN A 96 6.82 -11.12 1.20
CA ASN A 96 6.75 -11.08 2.66
C ASN A 96 5.80 -12.12 3.25
N LEU A 97 4.92 -12.70 2.45
CA LEU A 97 3.89 -13.64 2.89
C LEU A 97 3.78 -14.80 1.89
N GLU A 98 3.75 -16.03 2.41
CA GLU A 98 3.44 -17.21 1.62
C GLU A 98 1.93 -17.24 1.34
N MET A 99 1.52 -16.74 0.17
CA MET A 99 0.11 -16.55 -0.20
C MET A 99 -0.76 -17.81 -0.16
N GLY A 100 -0.16 -19.01 -0.16
CA GLY A 100 -0.87 -20.29 -0.16
C GLY A 100 -1.38 -20.74 1.21
N ASP A 101 -0.82 -20.20 2.29
CA ASP A 101 -1.11 -20.59 3.67
C ASP A 101 -0.83 -19.41 4.63
N VAL A 102 -1.46 -18.27 4.35
CA VAL A 102 -1.25 -17.04 5.15
C VAL A 102 -2.37 -16.89 6.17
N ASP A 103 -2.01 -16.85 7.46
CA ASP A 103 -2.95 -16.49 8.52
C ASP A 103 -2.96 -14.96 8.75
N VAL A 104 -4.05 -14.45 9.33
CA VAL A 104 -4.21 -13.07 9.77
C VAL A 104 -3.07 -12.66 10.71
N GLY A 105 -2.61 -13.57 11.57
CA GLY A 105 -1.44 -13.36 12.43
C GLY A 105 -0.17 -13.01 11.64
N ASP A 106 0.10 -13.73 10.56
CA ASP A 106 1.28 -13.50 9.71
C ASP A 106 1.23 -12.15 9.01
N ILE A 107 0.04 -11.74 8.54
CA ILE A 107 -0.19 -10.42 7.95
C ILE A 107 0.13 -9.32 8.97
N PHE A 108 -0.41 -9.42 10.18
CA PHE A 108 -0.15 -8.43 11.23
C PHE A 108 1.32 -8.39 11.64
N LEU A 109 1.96 -9.55 11.82
CA LEU A 109 3.37 -9.63 12.17
C LEU A 109 4.24 -9.03 11.07
N THR A 110 3.93 -9.31 9.82
CA THR A 110 4.64 -8.74 8.66
C THR A 110 4.54 -7.22 8.62
N ILE A 111 3.33 -6.68 8.83
CA ILE A 111 3.11 -5.23 8.91
C ILE A 111 3.93 -4.65 10.07
N ALA A 112 3.86 -5.25 11.26
CA ALA A 112 4.59 -4.78 12.44
C ALA A 112 6.11 -4.79 12.21
N GLN A 113 6.66 -5.87 11.65
CA GLN A 113 8.08 -5.96 11.30
C GLN A 113 8.49 -4.88 10.31
N GLN A 114 7.67 -4.66 9.27
CA GLN A 114 8.03 -3.70 8.22
C GLN A 114 7.93 -2.26 8.70
N VAL A 115 6.95 -1.95 9.54
CA VAL A 115 6.86 -0.66 10.24
C VAL A 115 8.07 -0.44 11.13
N SER A 116 8.45 -1.42 11.96
CA SER A 116 9.63 -1.32 12.84
C SER A 116 10.92 -1.09 12.05
N LYS A 117 11.18 -1.89 11.00
CA LYS A 117 12.35 -1.70 10.11
C LYS A 117 12.37 -0.33 9.45
N SER A 118 11.20 0.18 9.06
CA SER A 118 11.06 1.49 8.44
C SER A 118 11.38 2.62 9.42
N LEU A 119 11.00 2.46 10.69
CA LEU A 119 11.31 3.41 11.76
C LEU A 119 12.77 3.36 12.23
N GLU A 120 13.37 2.18 12.39
CA GLU A 120 14.79 2.07 12.77
C GLU A 120 15.70 2.82 11.78
N LYS A 121 15.33 2.80 10.49
CA LYS A 121 16.00 3.59 9.46
C LYS A 121 15.87 5.10 9.70
N LEU A 122 14.77 5.57 10.30
CA LEU A 122 14.55 6.97 10.66
C LEU A 122 15.13 7.35 12.02
N GLU A 123 15.18 6.45 13.00
CA GLU A 123 15.77 6.72 14.32
C GLU A 123 17.28 7.00 14.24
N LYS A 124 17.97 6.39 13.26
CA LYS A 124 19.34 6.79 12.88
C LYS A 124 19.47 8.26 12.46
N PHE A 125 18.35 8.96 12.25
CA PHE A 125 18.24 10.37 11.85
C PHE A 125 17.51 11.26 12.89
N ASN A 126 17.41 10.85 14.17
CA ASN A 126 16.79 11.59 15.29
C ASN A 126 15.27 11.81 15.15
N LEU A 127 14.47 10.82 15.52
CA LEU A 127 13.05 11.02 15.82
C LEU A 127 12.83 11.15 17.34
N GLU A 128 12.08 12.18 17.76
CA GLU A 128 11.45 12.13 19.08
C GLU A 128 10.37 11.04 19.07
N GLU A 129 10.39 10.17 20.07
CA GLU A 129 9.58 8.96 20.15
C GLU A 129 8.10 9.19 19.79
N SER A 130 7.64 8.63 18.65
CA SER A 130 6.23 8.79 18.25
C SER A 130 5.31 7.93 19.13
N LYS A 131 4.56 8.59 20.03
CA LYS A 131 3.65 7.94 20.98
C LYS A 131 2.58 7.07 20.32
N GLY A 132 2.09 7.47 19.14
CA GLY A 132 1.06 6.72 18.42
C GLY A 132 1.52 5.36 17.89
N LEU A 133 2.79 5.26 17.50
CA LEU A 133 3.30 4.07 16.81
C LEU A 133 3.75 2.98 17.80
N LYS A 134 4.24 3.39 18.98
CA LYS A 134 4.35 2.49 20.14
C LYS A 134 2.98 1.84 20.45
N GLY A 135 1.89 2.60 20.37
CA GLY A 135 0.53 2.08 20.54
C GLY A 135 0.12 1.05 19.48
N ILE A 136 0.48 1.25 18.22
CA ILE A 136 0.21 0.29 17.13
C ILE A 136 1.00 -1.00 17.34
N LEU A 137 2.30 -0.91 17.65
CA LEU A 137 3.15 -2.08 17.88
C LEU A 137 2.71 -2.86 19.13
N GLN A 138 2.32 -2.17 20.20
CA GLN A 138 1.76 -2.80 21.40
C GLN A 138 0.40 -3.46 21.11
N GLY A 139 -0.45 -2.83 20.30
CA GLY A 139 -1.72 -3.40 19.86
C GLY A 139 -1.52 -4.67 19.02
N ALA A 140 -0.58 -4.65 18.07
CA ALA A 140 -0.22 -5.81 17.28
C ALA A 140 0.35 -6.94 18.15
N ALA A 141 1.26 -6.63 19.08
CA ALA A 141 1.81 -7.61 20.01
C ALA A 141 0.72 -8.24 20.91
N LYS A 142 -0.24 -7.44 21.36
CA LYS A 142 -1.38 -7.93 22.14
C LYS A 142 -2.28 -8.86 21.32
N LEU A 143 -2.60 -8.49 20.08
CA LEU A 143 -3.40 -9.32 19.17
C LEU A 143 -2.73 -10.67 18.87
N LEU A 144 -1.41 -10.68 18.63
CA LEU A 144 -0.64 -11.91 18.41
C LEU A 144 -0.60 -12.83 19.65
N GLN A 145 -0.81 -12.27 20.84
CA GLN A 145 -0.90 -13.02 22.10
C GLN A 145 -2.33 -13.43 22.47
N THR A 146 -3.33 -13.01 21.68
CA THR A 146 -4.73 -13.35 21.94
C THR A 146 -5.11 -14.55 21.08
N GLU A 147 -5.65 -15.62 21.67
CA GLU A 147 -6.31 -16.69 20.89
C GLU A 147 -7.53 -16.06 20.20
N ILE A 148 -7.44 -15.80 18.90
CA ILE A 148 -8.54 -15.21 18.15
C ILE A 148 -9.52 -16.32 17.78
N GLU A 149 -10.55 -16.55 18.60
CA GLU A 149 -11.76 -17.21 18.13
C GLU A 149 -12.49 -16.24 17.18
N ILE A 150 -12.29 -16.41 15.87
CA ILE A 150 -13.10 -15.74 14.85
C ILE A 150 -14.50 -16.37 14.90
N SER A 151 -15.32 -15.93 15.85
CA SER A 151 -16.73 -16.26 15.90
C SER A 151 -17.45 -15.45 14.82
N ASN A 152 -17.77 -16.13 13.72
CA ASN A 152 -18.69 -15.76 12.64
C ASN A 152 -18.99 -14.25 12.52
N ILE A 153 -18.17 -13.54 11.76
CA ILE A 153 -18.53 -12.20 11.28
C ILE A 153 -19.63 -12.38 10.23
N GLU A 154 -20.90 -12.27 10.64
CA GLU A 154 -22.01 -12.12 9.71
C GLU A 154 -21.85 -10.79 8.96
N LEU A 155 -21.48 -10.87 7.69
CA LEU A 155 -21.44 -9.75 6.76
C LEU A 155 -22.87 -9.26 6.48
N LEU A 156 -23.38 -8.36 7.30
CA LEU A 156 -24.64 -7.68 7.03
C LEU A 156 -24.47 -6.69 5.87
N TYR A 157 -24.78 -7.14 4.66
CA TYR A 157 -24.97 -6.27 3.49
C TYR A 157 -26.28 -5.48 3.67
N LYS A 158 -26.16 -4.18 3.90
CA LYS A 158 -27.31 -3.26 3.84
C LYS A 158 -27.56 -2.92 2.36
N THR A 159 -28.58 -3.53 1.77
CA THR A 159 -29.15 -3.04 0.51
C THR A 159 -30.25 -2.03 0.82
N ASP A 160 -30.37 -0.98 0.00
CA ASP A 160 -31.31 0.15 0.17
C ASP A 160 -32.81 -0.23 0.05
N THR A 161 -33.14 -1.50 0.20
CA THR A 161 -34.51 -1.97 0.38
C THR A 161 -34.53 -2.81 1.65
N ASN A 162 -35.39 -2.41 2.59
CA ASN A 162 -35.51 -2.85 3.98
C ASN A 162 -35.80 -4.37 4.17
N ARG A 163 -34.94 -5.26 3.66
CA ARG A 163 -35.01 -6.72 3.79
C ARG A 163 -33.60 -7.28 4.02
N TYR A 164 -33.39 -7.81 5.22
CA TYR A 164 -32.21 -8.58 5.57
C TYR A 164 -32.39 -10.02 5.04
N ILE A 165 -31.38 -10.56 4.36
CA ILE A 165 -31.27 -12.00 4.05
C ILE A 165 -30.10 -12.52 4.88
N THR A 166 -30.39 -13.50 5.74
CA THR A 166 -29.37 -14.30 6.44
C THR A 166 -28.93 -15.43 5.50
N LEU A 167 -27.62 -15.60 5.31
CA LEU A 167 -27.03 -16.83 4.78
C LEU A 167 -26.47 -17.62 5.95
#